data_AF-A0A960MMS3-F1
#
_entry.id   AF-A0A960MMS3-F1
#
_cell.length_a   1.000
_cell.length_b   1.000
_cell.length_c   1.000
_cell.angle_alpha   90.00
_cell.angle_beta   90.00
_cell.angle_gamma   90.00
#
_symmetry.space_group_name_H-M   'P 1'
#
loop_
_entity.id
_entity.type
_entity.pdbx_description
1 polymer ?
#
loop_
_entity_poly.entity_id
_entity_poly.type
_entity_poly.pdbx_seq_one_letter_code
_entity_poly.pdbx_strand_id
1 'polypeptide(L)'
;SLPLILLFCVIFAILAGYIMFNVMSAFYFWIGKLIKGKGSFKEVRAATVWSSVPMVISCLIWIILMIFHGNNLFVAGYETHLVGGAALLSMVFGVVQLAIGIWGLIIFLHALGEVQGFSAWMALLNAVLAGIAIFILLFLIGWGGSALMRAS
;
A
#
# COMPACT_ATOMS: atom_id res chain seq x y z
N SER A 1 -26.12 -2.81 2.27
CA SER A 1 -26.30 -1.46 1.70
C SER A 1 -24.96 -0.73 1.72
N LEU A 2 -24.75 0.26 0.84
CA LEU A 2 -23.49 1.02 0.78
C LEU A 2 -23.04 1.59 2.14
N PRO A 3 -23.93 2.18 2.98
CA PRO A 3 -23.51 2.73 4.28
C PRO A 3 -22.95 1.67 5.23
N LEU A 4 -23.49 0.45 5.21
CA LEU A 4 -23.01 -0.65 6.05
C LEU A 4 -21.62 -1.11 5.60
N ILE A 5 -21.36 -1.17 4.29
CA ILE A 5 -20.04 -1.49 3.74
C ILE A 5 -19.03 -0.43 4.17
N LEU A 6 -19.37 0.85 4.03
CA LEU A 6 -18.50 1.96 4.45
C LEU A 6 -18.21 1.91 5.97
N LEU A 7 -19.20 1.61 6.80
CA LEU A 7 -19.01 1.44 8.24
C LEU A 7 -18.04 0.30 8.57
N PHE A 8 -18.23 -0.86 7.94
CA PHE A 8 -17.30 -1.99 8.11
C PHE A 8 -15.89 -1.63 7.64
N CYS A 9 -15.76 -0.96 6.49
CA CYS A 9 -14.46 -0.52 5.99
C CYS A 9 -13.75 0.40 6.99
N VAL A 10 -14.43 1.37 7.60
CA VAL A 10 -13.81 2.29 8.57
C VAL A 10 -13.29 1.53 9.80
N ILE A 11 -14.08 0.59 10.34
CA ILE A 11 -13.70 -0.19 11.52
C ILE A 11 -12.55 -1.14 11.20
N PHE A 12 -12.66 -1.91 10.12
CA PHE A 12 -11.67 -2.91 9.75
C PHE A 12 -10.40 -2.29 9.18
N ALA A 13 -10.44 -1.11 8.54
CA ALA A 13 -9.26 -0.46 7.99
C ALA A 13 -8.24 -0.09 9.07
N ILE A 14 -8.67 0.30 10.27
CA ILE A 14 -7.76 0.61 11.38
C ILE A 14 -6.99 -0.64 11.79
N LEU A 15 -7.71 -1.76 12.00
CA LEU A 15 -7.11 -3.03 12.40
C LEU A 15 -6.22 -3.60 11.28
N ALA A 16 -6.74 -3.65 10.06
CA ALA A 16 -6.03 -4.13 8.88
C ALA A 16 -4.78 -3.30 8.61
N GLY A 17 -4.88 -1.96 8.69
CA GLY A 17 -3.76 -1.05 8.51
C GLY A 17 -2.68 -1.27 9.57
N TYR A 18 -3.06 -1.36 10.85
CA TYR A 18 -2.10 -1.66 11.92
C TYR A 18 -1.37 -2.99 11.68
N ILE A 19 -2.09 -4.05 11.34
CA ILE A 19 -1.50 -5.37 11.07
C ILE A 19 -0.58 -5.30 9.84
N MET A 20 -1.05 -4.72 8.73
CA MET A 20 -0.29 -4.65 7.48
C MET A 20 1.01 -3.86 7.65
N PHE A 21 0.99 -2.72 8.34
CA PHE A 21 2.23 -1.98 8.61
C PHE A 21 3.23 -2.80 9.42
N ASN A 22 2.78 -3.53 10.43
CA ASN A 22 3.69 -4.40 11.21
C ASN A 22 4.27 -5.53 10.36
N VAL A 23 3.45 -6.19 9.54
CA VAL A 23 3.90 -7.26 8.65
C VAL A 23 4.91 -6.72 7.63
N MET A 24 4.59 -5.64 6.92
CA MET A 24 5.48 -5.03 5.93
C MET A 24 6.81 -4.60 6.56
N SER A 25 6.77 -3.93 7.72
CA SER A 25 7.99 -3.55 8.44
C SER A 25 8.81 -4.74 8.91
N ALA A 26 8.19 -5.89 9.21
CA ALA A 26 8.90 -7.11 9.58
C ALA A 26 9.71 -7.64 8.41
N PHE A 27 9.12 -7.66 7.20
CA PHE A 27 9.84 -8.05 5.99
C PHE A 27 10.99 -7.08 5.67
N TYR A 28 10.77 -5.76 5.72
CA TYR A 28 11.85 -4.78 5.51
C TYR A 28 12.97 -4.89 6.56
N PHE A 29 12.62 -5.26 7.80
CA PHE A 29 13.59 -5.51 8.86
C PHE A 29 14.38 -6.78 8.60
N TRP A 30 13.72 -7.92 8.34
CA TRP A 30 14.38 -9.21 8.14
C TRP A 30 15.27 -9.21 6.89
N ILE A 31 14.75 -8.72 5.77
CA ILE A 31 15.55 -8.57 4.55
C ILE A 31 16.70 -7.61 4.79
N GLY A 32 16.43 -6.47 5.44
CA GLY A 32 17.47 -5.54 5.87
C GLY A 32 18.59 -6.24 6.64
N LYS A 33 18.27 -7.10 7.61
CA LYS A 33 19.27 -7.88 8.36
C LYS A 33 20.06 -8.84 7.48
N LEU A 34 19.43 -9.50 6.51
CA LEU A 34 20.11 -10.38 5.55
C LEU A 34 21.13 -9.62 4.69
N ILE A 35 20.83 -8.37 4.33
CA ILE A 35 21.76 -7.49 3.58
C ILE A 35 22.56 -6.53 4.49
N LYS A 36 22.78 -6.91 5.76
CA LYS A 36 23.65 -6.23 6.75
C LYS A 36 23.15 -4.85 7.24
N GLY A 37 21.84 -4.64 7.25
CA GLY A 37 21.18 -3.45 7.76
C GLY A 37 21.27 -3.32 9.28
N LYS A 38 21.52 -2.10 9.75
CA LYS A 38 21.84 -1.82 11.16
C LYS A 38 20.61 -1.50 12.01
N GLY A 39 19.51 -1.05 11.39
CA GLY A 39 18.33 -0.57 12.09
C GLY A 39 17.67 -1.61 12.98
N SER A 40 17.04 -1.13 14.06
CA SER A 40 16.12 -1.90 14.88
C SER A 40 14.74 -2.00 14.22
N PHE A 41 13.94 -3.01 14.60
CA PHE A 41 12.58 -3.14 14.10
C PHE A 41 11.72 -1.90 14.40
N LYS A 42 11.91 -1.27 15.57
CA LYS A 42 11.18 -0.06 15.97
C LYS A 42 11.45 1.10 15.02
N GLU A 43 12.71 1.29 14.63
CA GLU A 43 13.13 2.35 13.69
C GLU A 43 12.62 2.08 12.27
N VAL A 44 12.77 0.83 11.79
CA VAL A 44 12.26 0.42 10.47
C VAL A 44 10.74 0.60 10.39
N ARG A 45 10.01 0.23 11.45
CA ARG A 45 8.57 0.43 11.54
C ARG A 45 8.20 1.90 11.54
N ALA A 46 8.92 2.72 12.30
CA ALA A 46 8.70 4.17 12.30
C ALA A 46 8.93 4.76 10.89
N ALA A 47 10.04 4.43 10.23
CA ALA A 47 10.33 4.86 8.86
C ALA A 47 9.23 4.45 7.87
N THR A 48 8.77 3.19 7.97
CA THR A 48 7.69 2.68 7.12
C THR A 48 6.39 3.46 7.32
N VAL A 49 5.90 3.58 8.56
CA VAL A 49 4.61 4.21 8.87
C VAL A 49 4.61 5.71 8.55
N TRP A 50 5.66 6.43 8.95
CA TRP A 50 5.73 7.88 8.75
C TRP A 50 5.90 8.25 7.27
N SER A 51 6.54 7.40 6.47
CA SER A 51 6.62 7.61 5.02
C SER A 51 5.27 7.51 4.30
N SER A 52 4.27 6.89 4.92
CA SER A 52 2.92 6.76 4.34
C SER A 52 2.00 7.96 4.64
N VAL A 53 2.40 8.92 5.47
CA VAL A 53 1.58 10.10 5.81
C VAL A 53 1.07 10.87 4.59
N PRO A 54 1.84 11.09 3.51
CA PRO A 54 1.33 11.74 2.31
C PRO A 54 0.10 11.04 1.69
N MET A 55 -0.04 9.72 1.88
CA MET A 55 -1.19 8.95 1.37
C MET A 55 -2.51 9.31 2.05
N VAL A 56 -2.51 10.06 3.17
CA VAL A 56 -3.75 10.60 3.76
C VAL A 56 -4.50 11.49 2.74
N ILE A 57 -3.77 12.17 1.84
CA ILE A 57 -4.38 12.96 0.77
C ILE A 57 -5.16 12.07 -0.19
N SER A 58 -4.70 10.85 -0.46
CA SER A 58 -5.43 9.89 -1.28
C SER A 58 -6.79 9.55 -0.67
N CYS A 59 -6.90 9.42 0.65
CA CYS A 59 -8.19 9.20 1.32
C CYS A 59 -9.17 10.36 1.06
N LEU A 60 -8.69 11.61 1.11
CA LEU A 60 -9.51 12.78 0.79
C LEU A 60 -9.96 12.79 -0.67
N ILE A 61 -9.06 12.42 -1.59
CA ILE A 61 -9.38 12.28 -3.03
C ILE A 61 -10.49 11.24 -3.23
N TRP A 62 -10.41 10.08 -2.56
CA TRP A 62 -11.46 9.07 -2.64
C TRP A 62 -12.81 9.57 -2.15
N ILE A 63 -12.84 10.37 -1.07
CA ILE A 63 -14.08 11.01 -0.59
C ILE A 63 -14.67 11.94 -1.65
N ILE A 64 -13.85 12.77 -2.29
CA ILE A 64 -14.29 13.66 -3.36
C ILE A 64 -14.82 12.84 -4.53
N LEU A 65 -14.09 11.82 -4.99
CA LEU A 65 -14.52 10.96 -6.08
C LEU A 65 -15.86 10.27 -5.78
N MET A 66 -16.08 9.80 -4.55
CA MET A 66 -17.35 9.23 -4.11
C MET A 66 -18.51 10.24 -4.15
N ILE A 67 -18.27 11.52 -3.83
CA ILE A 67 -19.29 12.58 -3.92
C ILE A 67 -19.68 12.85 -5.38
N PHE A 68 -18.71 12.91 -6.29
CA PHE A 68 -18.96 13.25 -7.69
C PHE A 68 -19.45 12.08 -8.54
N HIS A 69 -18.97 10.86 -8.29
CA HIS A 69 -19.31 9.66 -9.08
C HIS A 69 -20.37 8.78 -8.41
N GLY A 70 -20.58 8.91 -7.10
CA GLY A 70 -21.55 8.12 -6.35
C GLY A 70 -21.30 6.62 -6.47
N ASN A 71 -22.39 5.87 -6.65
CA ASN A 71 -22.36 4.40 -6.74
C ASN A 71 -21.60 3.89 -7.98
N ASN A 72 -21.51 4.69 -9.04
CA ASN A 72 -20.85 4.27 -10.28
C ASN A 72 -19.36 3.95 -10.06
N LEU A 73 -18.73 4.59 -9.08
CA LEU A 73 -17.32 4.34 -8.72
C LEU A 73 -17.03 2.88 -8.32
N PHE A 74 -18.05 2.14 -7.89
CA PHE A 74 -17.94 0.75 -7.43
C PHE A 74 -18.40 -0.28 -8.48
N VAL A 75 -18.76 0.18 -9.68
CA VAL A 75 -19.16 -0.69 -10.79
C VAL A 75 -17.92 -0.99 -11.62
N ALA A 76 -17.63 -2.28 -11.84
CA ALA A 76 -16.51 -2.67 -12.68
C ALA A 76 -16.66 -2.09 -14.10
N GLY A 77 -15.61 -1.44 -14.61
CA GLY A 77 -15.62 -0.82 -15.94
C GLY A 77 -16.29 0.56 -16.02
N TYR A 78 -16.70 1.18 -14.91
CA TYR A 78 -17.32 2.50 -14.91
C TYR A 78 -16.44 3.57 -15.59
N GLU A 79 -15.13 3.41 -15.52
CA GLU A 79 -14.16 4.31 -16.16
C GLU A 79 -14.37 4.44 -17.68
N THR A 80 -14.84 3.39 -18.35
CA THR A 80 -15.11 3.43 -19.81
C THR A 80 -16.32 4.26 -20.20
N HIS A 81 -17.16 4.61 -19.22
CA HIS A 81 -18.36 5.42 -19.40
C HIS A 81 -18.17 6.87 -18.94
N LEU A 82 -16.99 7.22 -18.43
CA LEU A 82 -16.68 8.59 -18.02
C LEU A 82 -16.51 9.48 -19.25
N VAL A 83 -17.27 10.58 -19.29
CA VAL A 83 -17.23 11.56 -20.37
C VAL A 83 -17.13 12.99 -19.83
N GLY A 84 -16.55 13.88 -20.61
CA GLY A 84 -16.46 15.31 -20.30
C GLY A 84 -15.76 15.60 -18.97
N GLY A 85 -16.40 16.43 -18.13
CA GLY A 85 -15.83 16.89 -16.86
C GLY A 85 -15.53 15.78 -15.85
N ALA A 86 -16.31 14.68 -15.86
CA ALA A 86 -16.08 13.55 -14.95
C ALA A 86 -14.80 12.77 -15.30
N ALA A 87 -14.52 12.61 -16.60
CA ALA A 87 -13.27 12.01 -17.08
C ALA A 87 -12.07 12.89 -16.74
N LEU A 88 -12.18 14.21 -16.95
CA LEU A 88 -11.12 15.16 -16.61
C LEU A 88 -10.82 15.17 -15.11
N LEU A 89 -11.84 15.19 -14.26
CA LEU A 89 -11.70 15.14 -12.80
C LEU A 89 -10.95 13.88 -12.35
N SER A 90 -11.35 12.72 -12.88
CA SER A 90 -10.72 11.43 -12.57
C SER A 90 -9.26 11.39 -13.04
N MET A 91 -8.97 11.93 -14.22
CA MET A 91 -7.61 12.04 -14.74
C MET A 91 -6.72 12.93 -13.85
N VAL A 92 -7.21 14.12 -13.48
CA VAL A 92 -6.47 15.05 -12.61
C VAL A 92 -6.15 14.39 -11.27
N PHE A 93 -7.14 13.77 -10.63
CA PHE A 93 -6.90 13.07 -9.37
C PHE A 93 -6.02 11.84 -9.52
N GLY A 94 -6.04 11.15 -10.66
CA GLY A 94 -5.10 10.08 -10.98
C GLY A 94 -3.65 10.57 -11.02
N VAL A 95 -3.40 11.70 -11.68
CA VAL A 95 -2.06 12.33 -11.73
C VAL A 95 -1.59 12.77 -10.34
N VAL A 96 -2.48 13.38 -9.54
CA VAL A 96 -2.16 13.78 -8.17
C VAL A 96 -1.83 12.56 -7.30
N GLN A 97 -2.59 11.48 -7.41
CA GLN A 97 -2.31 10.23 -6.69
C GLN A 97 -0.95 9.62 -7.09
N LEU A 98 -0.62 9.63 -8.39
CA LEU A 98 0.68 9.18 -8.87
C LEU A 98 1.82 10.02 -8.28
N ALA A 99 1.68 11.34 -8.29
CA ALA A 99 2.68 12.25 -7.71
C ALA A 99 2.88 12.01 -6.21
N ILE A 100 1.79 11.84 -5.45
CA ILE A 100 1.84 11.52 -4.01
C ILE A 100 2.49 10.15 -3.78
N GLY A 101 2.20 9.16 -4.62
CA GLY A 101 2.80 7.82 -4.53
C GLY A 101 4.31 7.86 -4.76
N ILE A 102 4.77 8.59 -5.78
CA ILE A 102 6.20 8.80 -6.05
C ILE A 102 6.87 9.51 -4.87
N TRP A 103 6.25 10.57 -4.35
CA TRP A 103 6.79 11.32 -3.22
C TRP A 103 6.86 10.46 -1.94
N GLY A 104 5.83 9.67 -1.66
CA GLY A 104 5.81 8.72 -0.56
C GLY A 104 6.90 7.66 -0.69
N LEU A 105 7.14 7.16 -1.89
CA LEU A 105 8.23 6.22 -2.17
C LEU A 105 9.61 6.87 -1.90
N ILE A 106 9.82 8.11 -2.34
CA ILE A 106 11.09 8.83 -2.10
C ILE A 106 11.33 8.99 -0.60
N ILE A 107 10.32 9.46 0.17
CA ILE A 107 10.43 9.58 1.63
C ILE A 107 10.74 8.23 2.26
N PHE A 108 10.05 7.18 1.83
CA PHE A 108 10.25 5.82 2.34
C PHE A 108 11.68 5.33 2.12
N LEU A 109 12.23 5.49 0.91
CA LEU A 109 13.58 5.03 0.58
C LEU A 109 14.65 5.78 1.38
N HIS A 110 14.49 7.09 1.56
CA HIS A 110 15.41 7.87 2.39
C HIS A 110 15.30 7.51 3.87
N ALA A 111 14.09 7.40 4.41
CA ALA A 111 13.87 7.05 5.82
C ALA A 111 14.35 5.62 6.13
N LEU A 112 14.04 4.66 5.25
CA LEU A 112 14.51 3.28 5.39
C LEU A 112 16.03 3.20 5.23
N GLY A 113 16.59 3.96 4.30
CA GLY A 113 18.03 4.08 4.10
C GLY A 113 18.74 4.56 5.35
N GLU A 114 18.26 5.68 5.93
CA GLU A 114 18.81 6.27 7.15
C GLU A 114 18.81 5.28 8.31
N VAL A 115 17.67 4.68 8.63
CA VAL A 115 17.56 3.77 9.79
C VAL A 115 18.36 2.47 9.59
N GLN A 116 18.52 2.01 8.34
CA GLN A 116 19.31 0.81 8.06
C GLN A 116 20.81 1.09 7.88
N GLY A 117 21.23 2.35 7.69
CA GLY A 117 22.59 2.72 7.30
C GLY A 117 22.90 2.39 5.83
N PHE A 118 21.91 2.49 4.95
CA PHE A 118 21.97 2.21 3.53
C PHE A 118 21.88 3.48 2.68
N SER A 119 22.39 3.41 1.45
CA SER A 119 22.03 4.38 0.41
C SER A 119 20.59 4.16 -0.06
N ALA A 120 19.99 5.15 -0.71
CA ALA A 120 18.64 5.04 -1.26
C ALA A 120 18.47 3.83 -2.21
N TRP A 121 19.49 3.50 -3.00
CA TRP A 121 19.49 2.32 -3.89
C TRP A 121 19.51 1.00 -3.12
N MET A 122 20.26 0.93 -2.02
CA MET A 122 20.27 -0.24 -1.14
C MET A 122 18.94 -0.38 -0.36
N ALA A 123 18.32 0.74 0.01
CA ALA A 123 16.96 0.73 0.58
C ALA A 123 15.92 0.26 -0.46
N LEU A 124 16.08 0.63 -1.73
CA LEU A 124 15.23 0.14 -2.82
C LEU A 124 15.40 -1.38 -3.00
N LEU A 125 16.64 -1.88 -2.99
CA LEU A 125 16.90 -3.32 -3.02
C LEU A 125 16.24 -4.04 -1.84
N ASN A 126 16.35 -3.50 -0.62
CA ASN A 126 15.67 -4.04 0.56
C ASN A 126 14.15 -4.12 0.32
N ALA A 127 13.54 -3.04 -0.15
CA ALA A 127 12.11 -2.96 -0.40
C ALA A 127 11.64 -3.97 -1.47
N VAL A 128 12.38 -4.10 -2.57
CA VAL A 128 12.09 -5.06 -3.65
C VAL A 128 12.20 -6.50 -3.15
N LEU A 129 13.28 -6.84 -2.45
CA LEU A 129 13.47 -8.19 -1.90
C LEU A 129 12.40 -8.54 -0.85
N ALA A 130 11.98 -7.58 -0.03
CA ALA A 130 10.85 -7.75 0.89
C ALA A 130 9.54 -7.98 0.13
N GLY A 131 9.28 -7.24 -0.94
CA GLY A 131 8.12 -7.45 -1.82
C GLY A 131 8.11 -8.84 -2.45
N ILE A 132 9.26 -9.32 -2.94
CA ILE A 132 9.42 -10.68 -3.47
C ILE A 132 9.15 -11.73 -2.39
N ALA A 133 9.70 -11.56 -1.18
CA ALA A 133 9.48 -12.48 -0.08
C ALA A 133 8.00 -12.59 0.30
N ILE A 134 7.28 -11.47 0.35
CA ILE A 134 5.84 -11.43 0.58
C ILE A 134 5.08 -12.12 -0.55
N PHE A 135 5.42 -11.83 -1.80
CA PHE A 135 4.79 -12.45 -2.97
C PHE A 135 4.94 -13.98 -2.93
N ILE A 136 6.15 -14.48 -2.64
CA ILE A 136 6.41 -15.92 -2.49
C ILE A 136 5.55 -16.51 -1.38
N LEU A 137 5.49 -15.87 -0.21
CA LEU A 137 4.67 -16.33 0.91
C LEU A 137 3.19 -16.45 0.52
N LEU A 138 2.63 -15.41 -0.11
CA LEU A 138 1.23 -15.41 -0.55
C LEU A 138 0.97 -16.45 -1.63
N PHE A 139 1.91 -16.62 -2.58
CA PHE A 139 1.82 -17.63 -3.61
C PHE A 139 1.78 -19.05 -3.02
N LEU A 140 2.65 -19.34 -2.04
CA LEU A 140 2.68 -20.65 -1.37
C LEU A 140 1.39 -20.94 -0.60
N ILE A 141 0.86 -19.94 0.12
CA ILE A 141 -0.42 -20.06 0.84
C ILE A 141 -1.57 -20.34 -0.15
N GLY A 142 -1.64 -19.57 -1.24
CA GLY A 142 -2.68 -19.74 -2.26
C GLY A 142 -2.58 -21.07 -2.99
N TRP A 143 -1.37 -21.48 -3.39
CA TRP A 143 -1.13 -22.77 -4.04
C TRP A 143 -1.48 -23.93 -3.12
N GLY A 144 -1.04 -23.90 -1.86
CA GLY A 144 -1.35 -24.91 -0.85
C GLY A 144 -2.85 -25.03 -0.60
N GLY A 145 -3.56 -23.91 -0.50
CA GLY A 145 -5.03 -23.91 -0.40
C GLY A 145 -5.70 -24.56 -1.60
N SER A 146 -5.23 -24.25 -2.82
CA SER A 146 -5.76 -24.86 -4.05
C SER A 146 -5.45 -26.35 -4.19
N ALA A 147 -4.38 -26.83 -3.56
CA ALA A 147 -4.02 -28.25 -3.55
C ALA A 147 -4.90 -29.03 -2.56
N LEU A 148 -5.17 -28.47 -1.38
CA LEU A 148 -6.05 -29.07 -0.38
C LEU A 148 -7.49 -29.23 -0.88
N MET A 149 -8.04 -28.22 -1.56
CA MET A 149 -9.40 -28.29 -2.14
C MET A 149 -9.52 -29.30 -3.29
N ARG A 150 -8.41 -29.66 -3.96
CA ARG A 150 -8.40 -30.70 -4.99
C ARG A 150 -8.31 -32.12 -4.41
N ALA A 151 -7.96 -32.26 -3.13
CA ALA A 151 -7.80 -33.53 -2.45
C ALA A 151 -9.03 -33.93 -1.59
N SER A 152 -9.96 -33.00 -1.36
CA SER A 152 -11.26 -33.21 -0.69
C SER A 152 -12.37 -33.48 -1.70
#